data_AF-E2E8G6-F1
#
_entry.id   AF-E2E8G6-F1
#
_cell.length_a   1.000
_cell.length_b   1.000
_cell.length_c   1.000
_cell.angle_alpha   90.00
_cell.angle_beta   90.00
_cell.angle_gamma   90.00
#
_symmetry.space_group_name_H-M   'P 1'
#
loop_
_entity.id
_entity.type
_entity.pdbx_description
1 polymer ?
#
loop_
_entity_poly.entity_id
_entity_poly.type
_entity_poly.pdbx_seq_one_letter_code
_entity_poly.pdbx_strand_id
1 'polypeptide(L)'
;IETKPQNVVFTSEQQNVEWIFFTSVNAVEYFFKQHKVTKSYKYAVIGEKTKEKLADYGHSPSFIPTLYQTEPFLSEWLEKYPEKTSILLPKSNLSRTVMEDTLKEKGYVIFPVELYETIFPTKSKSLLKQLFTQNENQIIIFASPSAWKNFYSVAENFPSQKGNW
;
A
#
# COMPACT_ATOMS: atom_id res chain seq x y z
N ILE A 1 -5.59 -11.57 2.77
CA ILE A 1 -4.63 -10.66 3.43
C ILE A 1 -5.41 -9.71 4.32
N GLU A 2 -4.77 -9.20 5.37
CA GLU A 2 -5.34 -8.23 6.33
C GLU A 2 -4.35 -7.07 6.46
N THR A 3 -4.83 -5.85 6.66
CA THR A 3 -3.98 -4.69 6.91
C THR A 3 -4.09 -4.19 8.33
N LYS A 4 -2.95 -3.96 8.97
CA LYS A 4 -2.88 -3.44 10.34
C LYS A 4 -2.16 -2.10 10.35
N PRO A 5 -2.78 -1.02 10.84
CA PRO A 5 -2.11 0.25 10.97
C PRO A 5 -0.94 0.13 11.95
N GLN A 6 0.17 0.77 11.64
CA GLN A 6 1.26 1.03 12.56
C GLN A 6 1.07 2.42 13.17
N ASN A 7 1.43 2.59 14.44
CA ASN A 7 1.44 3.90 15.07
C ASN A 7 2.66 4.68 14.59
N VAL A 8 2.42 5.74 13.81
CA VAL A 8 3.50 6.58 13.27
C VAL A 8 3.39 7.99 13.82
N VAL A 9 4.52 8.50 14.32
CA VAL A 9 4.69 9.91 14.68
C VAL A 9 5.47 10.58 13.56
N PHE A 10 4.84 11.50 12.85
CA PHE A 10 5.48 12.23 11.75
C PHE A 10 6.46 13.27 12.28
N THR A 11 7.67 13.31 11.71
CA THR A 11 8.68 14.33 12.03
C THR A 11 8.25 15.71 11.54
N SER A 12 8.87 16.78 12.06
CA SER A 12 8.62 18.14 11.58
C SER A 12 8.91 18.29 10.08
N GLU A 13 9.90 17.60 9.53
CA GLU A 13 10.21 17.63 8.09
C GLU A 13 9.11 16.94 7.27
N GLN A 14 8.64 15.79 7.72
CA GLN A 14 7.55 15.04 7.07
C GLN A 14 6.23 15.81 7.08
N GLN A 15 5.96 16.55 8.16
CA GLN A 15 4.79 17.44 8.23
C GLN A 15 4.98 18.71 7.41
N ASN A 16 6.21 19.07 7.03
CA ASN A 16 6.51 20.27 6.27
C ASN A 16 6.64 20.06 4.76
N VAL A 17 6.32 18.86 4.25
CA VAL A 17 6.34 18.59 2.81
C VAL A 17 5.31 19.40 2.02
N GLU A 18 5.53 19.58 0.73
CA GLU A 18 4.54 20.18 -0.17
C GLU A 18 3.51 19.17 -0.69
N TRP A 19 3.96 17.95 -0.98
CA TRP A 19 3.14 16.91 -1.60
C TRP A 19 2.95 15.69 -0.71
N ILE A 20 1.77 15.08 -0.81
CA ILE A 20 1.50 13.74 -0.28
C ILE A 20 1.02 12.84 -1.42
N PHE A 21 1.70 11.72 -1.63
CA PHE A 21 1.39 10.76 -2.67
C PHE A 21 0.66 9.56 -2.07
N PHE A 22 -0.60 9.34 -2.44
CA PHE A 22 -1.37 8.18 -2.01
C PHE A 22 -1.52 7.17 -3.15
N THR A 23 -0.93 5.99 -2.96
CA THR A 23 -0.99 4.89 -3.94
C THR A 23 -2.04 3.83 -3.58
N SER A 24 -2.77 4.02 -2.47
CA SER A 24 -3.83 3.12 -2.04
C SER A 24 -4.85 3.80 -1.12
N VAL A 25 -6.07 3.27 -1.11
CA VAL A 25 -7.16 3.64 -0.18
C VAL A 25 -6.72 3.53 1.28
N ASN A 26 -5.98 2.48 1.63
CA ASN A 26 -5.52 2.24 3.00
C ASN A 26 -4.53 3.29 3.47
N ALA A 27 -3.63 3.74 2.59
CA ALA A 27 -2.70 4.81 2.91
C ALA A 27 -3.44 6.12 3.26
N VAL A 28 -4.51 6.45 2.53
CA VAL A 28 -5.38 7.60 2.83
C VAL A 28 -6.05 7.43 4.20
N GLU A 29 -6.78 6.33 4.38
CA GLU A 29 -7.52 6.03 5.61
C GLU A 29 -6.62 6.09 6.86
N TYR A 30 -5.47 5.42 6.82
CA TYR A 30 -4.58 5.36 7.97
C TYR A 30 -3.82 6.67 8.20
N PHE A 31 -3.50 7.42 7.14
CA PHE A 31 -2.89 8.74 7.29
C PHE A 31 -3.82 9.69 8.05
N PHE A 32 -5.06 9.87 7.58
CA PHE A 32 -5.99 10.82 8.20
C PHE A 32 -6.52 10.39 9.56
N LYS A 33 -6.52 9.08 9.87
CA LYS A 33 -6.80 8.60 11.23
C LYS A 33 -5.73 8.96 12.25
N GLN A 34 -4.47 9.00 11.82
CA GLN A 34 -3.33 9.21 12.72
C GLN A 34 -2.82 10.65 12.72
N HIS A 35 -2.97 11.35 11.60
CA HIS A 35 -2.46 12.69 11.40
C HIS A 35 -3.60 13.69 11.20
N LYS A 36 -3.69 14.64 12.13
CA LYS A 36 -4.55 15.81 11.96
C LYS A 36 -3.82 16.82 11.07
N VAL A 37 -4.31 16.98 9.85
CA VAL A 37 -3.78 17.94 8.89
C VAL A 37 -4.04 19.36 9.39
N THR A 38 -2.98 20.11 9.67
CA THR A 38 -3.03 21.51 10.13
C THR A 38 -2.68 22.53 9.04
N LYS A 39 -2.19 22.06 7.90
CA LYS A 39 -1.81 22.89 6.75
C LYS A 39 -2.31 22.28 5.45
N SER A 40 -2.30 23.06 4.37
CA SER A 40 -2.66 22.54 3.05
C SER A 40 -1.49 21.76 2.44
N TYR A 41 -1.78 20.60 1.86
CA TYR A 41 -0.86 19.82 1.04
C TYR A 41 -1.40 19.73 -0.39
N LYS A 42 -0.51 19.58 -1.37
CA LYS A 42 -0.89 19.08 -2.69
C LYS A 42 -0.97 17.56 -2.65
N TYR A 43 -2.03 16.99 -3.21
CA TYR A 43 -2.24 15.54 -3.18
C TYR A 43 -2.11 14.95 -4.57
N ALA A 44 -1.36 13.86 -4.69
CA ALA A 44 -1.34 13.03 -5.87
C ALA A 44 -1.89 11.64 -5.52
N VAL A 45 -2.78 11.10 -6.34
CA VAL A 45 -3.44 9.82 -6.05
C VAL A 45 -3.33 8.86 -7.23
N ILE A 46 -3.18 7.57 -6.94
CA ILE A 46 -3.28 6.49 -7.94
C ILE A 46 -4.60 5.74 -7.72
N GLY A 47 -5.47 5.77 -8.72
CA GLY A 47 -6.74 5.04 -8.76
C GLY A 47 -7.95 5.82 -8.25
N GLU A 48 -9.10 5.56 -8.88
CA GLU A 48 -10.36 6.26 -8.57
C GLU A 48 -10.81 6.05 -7.12
N LYS A 49 -10.72 4.82 -6.61
CA LYS A 49 -11.07 4.53 -5.21
C LYS A 49 -10.22 5.31 -4.21
N THR A 50 -8.94 5.55 -4.52
CA THR A 50 -8.05 6.34 -3.66
C THR A 50 -8.45 7.82 -3.66
N LYS A 51 -8.86 8.35 -4.82
CA LYS A 51 -9.42 9.69 -4.97
C LYS A 51 -10.73 9.86 -4.20
N GLU A 52 -11.67 8.94 -4.38
CA GLU A 52 -12.94 8.92 -3.63
C GLU A 52 -12.65 8.94 -2.12
N LYS A 53 -11.71 8.10 -1.68
CA LYS A 53 -11.34 8.06 -0.27
C LYS A 53 -10.73 9.35 0.26
N LEU A 54 -9.94 10.04 -0.56
CA LEU A 54 -9.40 11.36 -0.21
C LEU A 54 -10.53 12.40 -0.08
N ALA A 55 -11.56 12.30 -0.91
CA ALA A 55 -12.73 13.18 -0.87
C ALA A 55 -13.58 12.97 0.41
N ASP A 56 -13.66 11.74 0.94
CA ASP A 56 -14.31 11.47 2.24
C ASP A 56 -13.70 12.30 3.39
N TYR A 57 -12.42 12.66 3.27
CA TYR A 57 -11.71 13.52 4.23
C TYR A 57 -11.75 15.01 3.87
N GLY A 58 -12.54 15.40 2.86
CA GLY A 58 -12.70 16.80 2.45
C GLY A 58 -11.57 17.34 1.58
N HIS A 59 -10.76 16.48 0.97
CA HIS A 59 -9.64 16.87 0.12
C HIS A 59 -9.81 16.42 -1.33
N SER A 60 -9.24 17.18 -2.25
CA SER A 60 -9.24 16.88 -3.69
C SER A 60 -7.80 16.76 -4.21
N PRO A 61 -7.50 15.78 -5.08
CA PRO A 61 -6.16 15.63 -5.62
C PRO A 61 -5.80 16.75 -6.59
N SER A 62 -4.57 17.24 -6.48
CA SER A 62 -3.94 18.15 -7.45
C SER A 62 -3.39 17.40 -8.66
N PHE A 63 -3.24 16.08 -8.56
CA PHE A 63 -2.79 15.23 -9.66
C PHE A 63 -3.39 13.82 -9.59
N ILE A 64 -3.80 13.31 -10.74
CA ILE A 64 -4.23 11.93 -10.99
C ILE A 64 -3.61 11.52 -12.34
N PRO A 65 -2.98 10.35 -12.44
CA PRO A 65 -2.40 9.91 -13.70
C PRO A 65 -3.47 9.42 -14.68
N THR A 66 -3.15 9.39 -15.98
CA THR A 66 -4.05 8.83 -16.99
C THR A 66 -4.25 7.32 -16.82
N LEU A 67 -3.21 6.62 -16.34
CA LEU A 67 -3.22 5.21 -16.04
C LEU A 67 -2.90 4.96 -14.56
N TYR A 68 -3.65 4.08 -13.90
CA TYR A 68 -3.50 3.79 -12.47
C TYR A 68 -2.31 2.86 -12.16
N GLN A 69 -1.13 3.22 -12.65
CA GLN A 69 0.12 2.49 -12.50
C GLN A 69 1.24 3.46 -12.06
N THR A 70 2.30 2.92 -11.46
CA THR A 70 3.40 3.72 -10.91
C THR A 70 4.20 4.42 -12.02
N GLU A 71 4.45 3.72 -13.13
CA GLU A 71 5.29 4.21 -14.21
C GLU A 71 4.65 5.40 -14.95
N PRO A 72 3.38 5.32 -15.42
CA PRO A 72 2.67 6.48 -15.99
C PRO A 72 2.51 7.63 -14.99
N PHE A 73 2.26 7.31 -13.71
CA PHE A 73 2.20 8.32 -12.66
C PHE A 73 3.49 9.13 -12.57
N LEU A 74 4.64 8.46 -12.53
CA LEU A 74 5.93 9.13 -12.43
C LEU A 74 6.21 9.96 -13.67
N SER A 75 6.01 9.42 -14.88
CA SER A 75 6.29 10.15 -16.11
C SER A 75 5.46 11.42 -16.23
N GLU A 76 4.14 11.32 -16.03
CA GLU A 76 3.22 12.44 -16.19
C GLU A 76 3.38 13.49 -15.08
N TRP A 77 3.59 13.05 -13.83
CA TRP A 77 3.79 13.98 -12.73
C TRP A 77 5.11 14.75 -12.87
N LEU A 78 6.19 14.07 -13.26
CA LEU A 78 7.50 14.70 -13.48
C LEU A 78 7.49 15.69 -14.65
N GLU A 79 6.73 15.40 -15.71
CA GLU A 79 6.55 16.31 -16.85
C GLU A 79 5.79 17.57 -16.41
N LYS A 80 4.73 17.41 -15.61
CA LYS A 80 3.89 18.51 -15.15
C LYS A 80 4.53 19.35 -14.04
N TYR A 81 5.34 18.74 -13.19
CA TYR A 81 5.96 19.36 -12.02
C TYR A 81 7.48 19.10 -12.00
N PRO A 82 8.27 19.76 -12.88
CA PRO A 82 9.70 19.53 -12.99
C PRO A 82 10.52 20.12 -11.82
N GLU A 83 9.96 21.12 -11.14
CA GLU A 83 10.58 21.82 -10.01
C GLU A 83 10.75 20.90 -8.80
N LYS A 84 11.92 20.97 -8.16
CA LYS A 84 12.24 20.12 -7.01
C LYS A 84 11.38 20.50 -5.82
N THR A 85 10.81 19.49 -5.20
CA THR A 85 9.87 19.62 -4.08
C THR A 85 10.06 18.47 -3.10
N SER A 86 9.47 18.63 -1.93
CA SER A 86 9.38 17.60 -0.89
C SER A 86 8.07 16.80 -1.00
N ILE A 87 8.17 15.49 -0.80
CA ILE A 87 7.08 14.52 -0.99
C ILE A 87 7.04 13.57 0.21
N LEU A 88 5.88 13.44 0.85
CA LEU A 88 5.60 12.34 1.77
C LEU A 88 4.96 11.19 0.99
N LEU A 89 5.45 9.98 1.18
CA LEU A 89 4.92 8.78 0.55
C LEU A 89 4.44 7.77 1.61
N PRO A 90 3.19 7.87 2.07
CA PRO A 90 2.60 6.87 2.93
C PRO A 90 2.36 5.55 2.17
N LYS A 91 2.90 4.44 2.68
CA LYS A 91 2.90 3.12 2.02
C LYS A 91 2.70 1.97 2.99
N SER A 92 2.53 0.76 2.43
CA SER A 92 2.66 -0.47 3.21
C SER A 92 4.10 -0.95 3.28
N ASN A 93 4.39 -1.80 4.27
CA ASN A 93 5.66 -2.52 4.38
C ASN A 93 6.02 -3.38 3.14
N LEU A 94 5.04 -3.80 2.35
CA LEU A 94 5.25 -4.61 1.13
C LEU A 94 5.26 -3.77 -0.16
N SER A 95 5.16 -2.44 -0.08
CA SER A 95 5.09 -1.61 -1.28
C SER A 95 6.46 -1.51 -1.95
N ARG A 96 6.47 -1.66 -3.28
CA ARG A 96 7.66 -1.54 -4.14
C ARG A 96 8.35 -0.19 -3.97
N THR A 97 9.68 -0.16 -4.06
CA THR A 97 10.51 1.05 -3.87
C THR A 97 10.67 1.89 -5.13
N VAL A 98 10.23 1.41 -6.31
CA VAL A 98 10.41 2.05 -7.63
C VAL A 98 10.09 3.55 -7.62
N MET A 99 8.99 3.96 -6.97
CA MET A 99 8.60 5.37 -6.84
C MET A 99 9.59 6.18 -6.02
N GLU A 100 10.06 5.62 -4.90
CA GLU A 100 11.04 6.27 -4.03
C GLU A 100 12.37 6.43 -4.73
N ASP A 101 12.85 5.35 -5.34
CA ASP A 101 14.15 5.30 -5.98
C ASP A 101 14.18 6.28 -7.17
N THR A 102 13.15 6.26 -8.01
CA THR A 102 13.05 7.17 -9.16
C THR A 102 13.00 8.64 -8.74
N LEU A 103 12.20 8.99 -7.73
CA LEU A 103 12.10 10.38 -7.27
C LEU A 103 13.40 10.87 -6.61
N LYS A 104 14.08 10.00 -5.83
CA LYS A 104 15.39 10.31 -5.26
C LYS A 104 16.45 10.53 -6.35
N GLU A 105 16.52 9.64 -7.34
CA GLU A 105 17.44 9.75 -8.48
C GLU A 105 17.22 11.04 -9.28
N LYS A 106 15.97 11.50 -9.36
CA LYS A 106 15.60 12.77 -10.01
C LYS A 106 15.80 14.00 -9.11
N GLY A 107 16.33 13.84 -7.89
CA GLY A 107 16.67 14.94 -6.98
C GLY A 107 15.51 15.50 -6.15
N TYR A 108 14.40 14.77 -6.02
CA TYR A 108 13.31 15.14 -5.13
C TYR A 108 13.60 14.68 -3.70
N VAL A 109 13.11 15.44 -2.72
CA VAL A 109 13.19 15.05 -1.30
C VAL A 109 11.98 14.17 -1.00
N ILE A 110 12.18 12.88 -0.77
CA ILE A 110 11.07 11.96 -0.48
C ILE A 110 11.20 11.33 0.91
N PHE A 111 10.08 11.31 1.62
CA PHE A 111 9.90 10.68 2.91
C PHE A 111 8.93 9.49 2.80
N PRO A 112 9.42 8.28 2.52
CA PRO A 112 8.58 7.08 2.62
C PRO A 112 8.22 6.81 4.08
N VAL A 113 6.96 6.48 4.32
CA VAL A 113 6.45 6.16 5.66
C VAL A 113 5.58 4.92 5.58
N GLU A 114 6.00 3.86 6.28
CA GLU A 114 5.20 2.64 6.42
C GLU A 114 4.08 2.88 7.43
N LEU A 115 2.85 3.10 6.94
CA LEU A 115 1.69 3.35 7.79
C LEU A 115 0.97 2.07 8.23
N TYR A 116 1.17 0.98 7.50
CA TYR A 116 0.48 -0.26 7.78
C TYR A 116 1.24 -1.47 7.26
N GLU A 117 1.01 -2.59 7.92
CA GLU A 117 1.51 -3.88 7.49
C GLU A 117 0.42 -4.65 6.77
N THR A 118 0.79 -5.29 5.67
CA THR A 118 -0.05 -6.32 5.05
C THR A 118 0.38 -7.67 5.59
N ILE A 119 -0.51 -8.31 6.35
CA ILE A 119 -0.24 -9.59 7.02
C ILE A 119 -1.12 -10.72 6.48
N PHE A 120 -0.72 -11.95 6.80
CA PHE A 120 -1.57 -13.11 6.64
C PHE A 120 -2.53 -13.24 7.85
N PRO A 121 -3.85 -13.06 7.67
CA PRO A 121 -4.81 -13.13 8.78
C PRO A 121 -4.73 -14.44 9.57
N THR A 122 -4.60 -14.32 10.89
CA THR A 122 -4.48 -15.47 11.81
C THR A 122 -5.68 -16.42 11.69
N LYS A 123 -6.89 -15.89 11.53
CA LYS A 123 -8.10 -16.68 11.35
C LYS A 123 -8.03 -17.55 10.08
N SER A 124 -7.54 -16.98 8.97
CA SER A 124 -7.34 -17.73 7.72
C SER A 124 -6.27 -18.80 7.86
N LYS A 125 -5.18 -18.52 8.60
CA LYS A 125 -4.15 -19.51 8.93
C LYS A 125 -4.72 -20.69 9.73
N SER A 126 -5.54 -20.41 10.74
CA SER A 126 -6.20 -21.45 11.54
C SER A 126 -7.18 -22.29 10.72
N LEU A 127 -7.98 -21.64 9.87
CA LEU A 127 -8.92 -22.34 8.98
C LEU A 127 -8.19 -23.27 8.01
N LEU A 128 -7.10 -22.81 7.40
CA LEU A 128 -6.27 -23.65 6.51
C LEU A 128 -5.69 -24.87 7.23
N LYS A 129 -5.19 -24.69 8.46
CA LYS A 129 -4.72 -25.82 9.28
C LYS A 129 -5.83 -26.83 9.54
N GLN A 130 -7.04 -26.37 9.85
CA GLN A 130 -8.19 -27.25 10.07
C GLN A 130 -8.57 -28.00 8.79
N LEU A 131 -8.61 -27.31 7.64
CA LEU A 131 -8.90 -27.94 6.34
C LEU A 131 -7.88 -29.06 6.03
N PHE A 132 -6.59 -28.82 6.28
CA PHE A 132 -5.56 -29.85 6.07
C PHE A 132 -5.64 -31.03 7.03
N THR A 133 -6.31 -30.90 8.18
CA THR A 133 -6.54 -32.04 9.08
C THR A 133 -7.72 -32.91 8.67
N GLN A 134 -8.59 -32.43 7.76
CA GLN A 134 -9.85 -33.11 7.43
C GLN A 134 -9.74 -34.19 6.34
N ASN A 135 -8.55 -34.42 5.72
CA ASN A 135 -8.33 -35.47 4.71
C ASN A 135 -9.35 -35.49 3.55
N GLU A 136 -9.87 -34.32 3.17
CA GLU A 136 -10.80 -34.16 2.05
C GLU A 136 -10.08 -33.51 0.86
N ASN A 137 -10.45 -33.92 -0.36
CA ASN A 137 -9.94 -33.30 -1.59
C ASN A 137 -10.53 -31.89 -1.77
N GLN A 138 -9.68 -30.90 -2.00
CA GLN A 138 -10.08 -29.50 -2.15
C GLN A 138 -9.55 -28.90 -3.45
N ILE A 139 -10.35 -28.00 -4.04
CA ILE A 139 -9.89 -27.14 -5.13
C ILE A 139 -9.54 -25.79 -4.52
N ILE A 140 -8.30 -25.34 -4.73
CA ILE A 140 -7.80 -24.09 -4.17
C ILE A 140 -7.46 -23.12 -5.29
N ILE A 141 -8.08 -21.94 -5.26
CA ILE A 141 -7.93 -20.91 -6.28
C ILE A 141 -7.19 -19.71 -5.67
N PHE A 142 -6.15 -19.24 -6.37
CA PHE A 142 -5.36 -18.08 -5.95
C PHE A 142 -5.64 -16.89 -6.87
N ALA A 143 -6.18 -15.82 -6.30
CA ALA A 143 -6.39 -14.55 -7.01
C ALA A 143 -5.14 -13.65 -7.00
N SER A 144 -4.05 -14.05 -6.33
CA SER A 144 -2.81 -13.29 -6.29
C SER A 144 -1.59 -14.14 -5.88
N PRO A 145 -0.36 -13.69 -6.23
CA PRO A 145 0.87 -14.30 -5.73
C PRO A 145 1.00 -14.28 -4.21
N SER A 146 0.46 -13.26 -3.53
CA SER A 146 0.47 -13.17 -2.06
C SER A 146 -0.47 -14.19 -1.42
N ALA A 147 -1.60 -14.51 -2.05
CA ALA A 147 -2.48 -15.58 -1.59
C ALA A 147 -1.77 -16.94 -1.65
N TRP A 148 -1.07 -17.22 -2.76
CA TRP A 148 -0.24 -18.43 -2.90
C TRP A 148 0.85 -18.51 -1.83
N LYS A 149 1.64 -17.45 -1.65
CA LYS A 149 2.72 -17.42 -0.63
C LYS A 149 2.19 -17.70 0.78
N ASN A 150 1.06 -17.09 1.14
CA ASN A 150 0.44 -17.30 2.44
C ASN A 150 -0.05 -18.74 2.60
N PHE A 151 -0.71 -19.30 1.58
CA PHE A 151 -1.14 -20.69 1.58
C PHE A 151 0.02 -21.66 1.74
N TYR A 152 1.06 -21.50 0.92
CA TYR A 152 2.23 -22.35 0.92
C TYR A 152 2.95 -22.36 2.29
N SER A 153 3.02 -21.20 2.97
CA SER A 153 3.60 -21.08 4.31
C SER A 153 2.92 -21.93 5.39
N VAL A 154 1.69 -22.38 5.13
CA VAL A 154 0.97 -23.33 5.99
C VAL A 154 1.10 -24.74 5.43
N ALA A 155 0.83 -24.90 4.13
CA ALA A 155 0.79 -26.19 3.45
C ALA A 155 2.12 -26.97 3.54
N GLU A 156 3.26 -26.27 3.55
CA GLU A 156 4.58 -26.90 3.68
C GLU A 156 4.75 -27.70 4.99
N ASN A 157 3.98 -27.36 6.03
CA ASN A 157 3.98 -28.09 7.30
C ASN A 157 3.04 -29.32 7.30
N PHE A 158 2.33 -29.58 6.19
CA PHE A 158 1.41 -30.71 6.00
C PHE A 158 1.78 -31.50 4.73
N PRO A 159 3.00 -32.08 4.63
CA PRO A 159 3.48 -32.70 3.41
C PRO A 159 2.65 -33.92 2.97
N SER A 160 2.01 -34.63 3.90
CA SER A 160 1.12 -35.76 3.62
C SER A 160 -0.16 -35.36 2.89
N GLN A 161 -0.53 -34.08 2.89
CA GLN A 161 -1.75 -33.58 2.24
C GLN A 161 -1.53 -33.13 0.80
N LYS A 162 -0.28 -33.18 0.27
CA LYS A 162 0.04 -32.68 -1.08
C LYS A 162 -0.79 -33.30 -2.21
N GLY A 163 -1.33 -34.50 -2.04
CA GLY A 163 -2.20 -35.15 -3.03
C GLY A 163 -3.68 -34.72 -2.94
N ASN A 164 -4.05 -33.97 -1.90
CA ASN A 164 -5.43 -33.61 -1.56
C ASN A 164 -5.76 -32.15 -1.92
N TRP A 165 -4.79 -31.37 -2.41
CA TRP A 165 -4.96 -29.97 -2.82
C TRP A 165 -4.21 -29.64 -4.11
#